data_AF-A0A0X8GQU2-F1
#
_entry.id   AF-A0A0X8GQU2-F1
#
_cell.length_a   1.000
_cell.length_b   1.000
_cell.length_c   1.000
_cell.angle_alpha   90.00
_cell.angle_beta   90.00
_cell.angle_gamma   90.00
#
_symmetry.space_group_name_H-M   'P 1'
#
loop_
_entity.id
_entity.type
_entity.pdbx_description
1 polymer ?
#
loop_
_entity_poly.entity_id
_entity_poly.type
_entity_poly.pdbx_seq_one_letter_code
_entity_poly.pdbx_strand_id
1 'polypeptide(L)'
;MPKFLFWLALAISSHSYAARSLPNQGLLGDLEAAALPEVKIDGKLYRTAPGLRIYGINNALIMQNQTPQKASIWYQLEPTSGNIWRIWLLTNDEVATLKARPKTIITE
;
A
#
# COMPACT_ATOMS: atom_id res chain seq x y z
N MET A 1 0.13 -43.30 38.36
CA MET A 1 1.31 -42.56 37.87
C MET A 1 0.82 -41.61 36.77
N PRO A 2 0.95 -40.28 36.91
CA PRO A 2 0.36 -39.32 35.98
C PRO A 2 1.00 -39.51 34.60
N LYS A 3 0.31 -39.92 33.52
CA LYS A 3 -0.76 -39.23 32.78
C LYS A 3 -0.37 -37.79 32.44
N PHE A 4 -0.20 -37.56 31.13
CA PHE A 4 -0.14 -36.26 30.45
C PHE A 4 1.09 -35.39 30.73
N LEU A 5 2.21 -35.64 30.04
CA LEU A 5 3.26 -34.62 29.92
C LEU A 5 3.98 -34.63 28.57
N PHE A 6 3.24 -34.87 27.48
CA PHE A 6 3.81 -34.68 26.15
C PHE A 6 2.77 -34.15 25.16
N TRP A 7 2.09 -33.06 25.55
CA TRP A 7 1.42 -32.18 24.60
C TRP A 7 2.30 -30.93 24.48
N LEU A 8 3.35 -31.03 23.67
CA LEU A 8 4.16 -29.88 23.28
C LEU A 8 3.32 -29.07 22.29
N ALA A 9 2.53 -28.14 22.82
CA ALA A 9 1.76 -27.19 22.04
C ALA A 9 2.72 -26.34 21.20
N LEU A 10 2.74 -26.58 19.89
CA LEU A 10 3.34 -25.69 18.91
C LEU A 10 2.51 -24.40 18.93
N ALA A 11 2.96 -23.40 19.68
CA ALA A 11 2.38 -22.07 19.63
C ALA A 11 2.70 -21.48 18.26
N ILE A 12 1.74 -21.57 17.33
CA ILE A 12 1.83 -20.89 16.04
C ILE A 12 1.79 -19.40 16.36
N SER A 13 2.95 -18.73 16.28
CA SER A 13 3.03 -17.28 16.40
C SER A 13 2.37 -16.65 15.18
N SER A 14 1.08 -16.36 15.27
CA SER A 14 0.38 -15.53 14.29
C SER A 14 0.99 -14.13 14.31
N HIS A 15 1.78 -13.80 13.30
CA HIS A 15 2.30 -12.45 13.11
C HIS A 15 1.13 -11.57 12.66
N SER A 16 0.43 -10.97 13.63
CA SER A 16 -0.54 -9.92 13.34
C SER A 16 0.23 -8.66 12.94
N TYR A 17 0.28 -8.38 11.64
CA TYR A 17 0.77 -7.10 11.15
C TYR A 17 -0.28 -6.04 11.48
N ALA A 18 -0.01 -5.24 12.51
CA ALA A 18 -0.82 -4.07 12.81
C ALA A 18 -0.91 -3.17 11.57
N ALA A 19 -2.12 -2.71 11.22
CA ALA A 19 -2.32 -1.81 10.10
C ALA A 19 -1.43 -0.56 10.28
N ARG A 20 -0.57 -0.29 9.29
CA ARG A 20 0.34 0.86 9.35
C ARG A 20 -0.43 2.17 9.16
N SER A 21 0.14 3.25 9.65
CA SER A 21 -0.37 4.59 9.36
C SER A 21 0.05 5.01 7.94
N LEU A 22 -0.95 5.31 7.11
CA LEU A 22 -0.74 5.88 5.77
C LEU A 22 -0.84 7.42 5.83
N PRO A 23 -0.04 8.16 5.04
CA PRO A 23 -0.09 9.62 5.02
C PRO A 23 -1.47 10.15 4.63
N ASN A 24 -1.91 11.25 5.26
CA ASN A 24 -3.25 11.82 5.06
C ASN A 24 -3.48 12.37 3.63
N GLN A 25 -2.44 12.91 2.99
CA GLN A 25 -2.54 13.60 1.69
C GLN A 25 -2.32 12.65 0.50
N GLY A 26 -3.09 11.59 0.39
CA GLY A 26 -2.98 10.65 -0.73
C GLY A 26 -4.31 10.34 -1.38
N LEU A 27 -4.21 9.57 -2.46
CA LEU A 27 -5.33 9.17 -3.30
C LEU A 27 -5.38 7.64 -3.32
N LEU A 28 -6.57 7.09 -3.13
CA LEU A 28 -6.85 5.67 -3.35
C LEU A 28 -7.08 5.46 -4.85
N GLY A 29 -6.48 4.42 -5.41
CA GLY A 29 -6.75 3.98 -6.78
C GLY A 29 -6.30 2.55 -7.01
N ASP A 30 -6.68 1.99 -8.14
CA ASP A 30 -6.26 0.66 -8.58
C ASP A 30 -5.21 0.78 -9.68
N LEU A 31 -4.01 0.25 -9.39
CA LEU A 31 -2.94 0.11 -10.36
C LEU A 31 -3.35 -0.98 -11.37
N GLU A 32 -3.26 -0.66 -12.66
CA GLU A 32 -3.58 -1.58 -13.76
C GLU A 32 -2.34 -2.03 -14.53
N ALA A 33 -1.35 -1.16 -14.62
CA ALA A 33 -0.06 -1.41 -15.25
C ALA A 33 1.02 -0.52 -14.64
N ALA A 34 2.19 -1.09 -14.40
CA ALA A 34 3.39 -0.35 -14.01
C ALA A 34 4.47 -0.53 -15.09
N ALA A 35 4.69 0.51 -15.90
CA ALA A 35 5.69 0.54 -16.97
C ALA A 35 6.49 1.85 -16.84
N LEU A 36 7.33 1.92 -15.82
CA LEU A 36 8.05 3.15 -15.47
C LEU A 36 8.82 3.69 -16.69
N PRO A 37 8.78 5.02 -16.94
CA PRO A 37 8.36 6.08 -16.00
C PRO A 37 6.85 6.37 -15.96
N GLU A 38 6.00 5.54 -16.56
CA GLU A 38 4.55 5.73 -16.58
C GLU A 38 3.81 4.62 -15.82
N VAL A 39 2.70 4.98 -15.19
CA VAL A 39 1.82 4.02 -14.50
C VAL A 39 0.38 4.30 -14.87
N LYS A 40 -0.42 3.24 -14.97
CA LYS A 40 -1.86 3.35 -15.26
C LYS A 40 -2.64 3.08 -13.98
N ILE A 41 -3.42 4.06 -13.54
CA ILE A 41 -4.22 4.02 -12.32
C ILE A 41 -5.65 4.43 -12.67
N ASP A 42 -6.63 3.61 -12.32
CA ASP A 42 -8.06 3.86 -12.60
C ASP A 42 -8.33 4.26 -14.06
N GLY A 43 -7.73 3.54 -15.01
CA GLY A 43 -7.83 3.82 -16.44
C GLY A 43 -6.98 5.00 -16.96
N LYS A 44 -6.40 5.83 -16.09
CA LYS A 44 -5.63 7.04 -16.45
C LYS A 44 -4.13 6.81 -16.39
N LEU A 45 -3.41 7.36 -17.36
CA LEU A 45 -1.95 7.31 -17.41
C LEU A 45 -1.35 8.48 -16.59
N TYR A 46 -0.39 8.15 -15.73
CA TYR A 46 0.35 9.09 -14.90
C TYR A 46 1.85 8.95 -15.13
N ARG A 47 2.56 10.09 -15.09
CA ARG A 47 4.01 10.14 -15.05
C ARG A 47 4.50 9.97 -13.61
N THR A 48 5.63 9.30 -13.45
CA THR A 48 6.31 9.12 -12.17
C THR A 48 7.51 10.05 -12.07
N ALA A 49 7.78 10.54 -10.86
CA ALA A 49 8.94 11.36 -10.57
C ALA A 49 10.23 10.51 -10.58
N PRO A 50 11.40 11.08 -10.92
CA PRO A 50 12.68 10.37 -10.91
C PRO A 50 13.02 9.70 -9.56
N GLY A 51 12.51 10.26 -8.46
CA GLY A 51 12.69 9.74 -7.10
C GLY A 51 11.53 8.88 -6.58
N LEU A 52 10.75 8.24 -7.46
CA LEU A 52 9.60 7.42 -7.09
C LEU A 52 9.94 6.40 -5.99
N ARG A 53 9.16 6.43 -4.91
CA ARG A 53 9.24 5.46 -3.81
C ARG A 53 8.02 4.54 -3.82
N ILE A 54 8.25 3.24 -3.86
CA ILE A 54 7.19 2.23 -3.81
C ILE A 54 7.35 1.43 -2.53
N TYR A 55 6.33 1.45 -1.68
CA TYR A 55 6.28 0.74 -0.42
C TYR A 55 5.39 -0.51 -0.57
N GLY A 56 5.93 -1.68 -0.26
CA GLY A 56 5.16 -2.93 -0.19
C GLY A 56 4.20 -2.93 0.99
N ILE A 57 3.37 -3.97 1.13
CA ILE A 57 2.35 -4.09 2.21
C ILE A 57 2.93 -4.01 3.63
N ASN A 58 4.20 -4.37 3.82
CA ASN A 58 4.92 -4.28 5.08
C ASN A 58 5.56 -2.90 5.34
N ASN A 59 5.23 -1.89 4.53
CA ASN A 59 5.83 -0.55 4.56
C ASN A 59 7.34 -0.50 4.26
N ALA A 60 7.93 -1.59 3.77
CA ALA A 60 9.30 -1.58 3.27
C ALA A 60 9.33 -1.02 1.84
N LEU A 61 10.40 -0.30 1.50
CA LEU A 61 10.68 0.04 0.11
C LEU A 61 10.92 -1.24 -0.69
N ILE A 62 10.21 -1.37 -1.81
CA ILE A 62 10.40 -2.46 -2.75
C ILE A 62 11.05 -1.93 -4.03
N MET A 63 11.75 -2.81 -4.73
CA MET A 63 12.34 -2.46 -6.02
C MET A 63 11.23 -2.28 -7.06
N GLN A 64 11.47 -1.41 -8.03
CA GLN A 64 10.49 -1.08 -9.07
C GLN A 64 10.04 -2.32 -9.86
N ASN A 65 10.95 -3.25 -10.14
CA ASN A 65 10.67 -4.52 -10.82
C ASN A 65 9.84 -5.52 -9.98
N GLN A 66 9.69 -5.28 -8.67
CA GLN A 66 8.85 -6.08 -7.77
C GLN A 66 7.43 -5.50 -7.67
N THR A 67 7.15 -4.38 -8.33
CA THR A 67 5.82 -3.77 -8.33
C THR A 67 4.85 -4.70 -9.07
N PRO A 68 3.73 -5.11 -8.45
CA PRO A 68 2.73 -5.89 -9.14
C PRO A 68 2.11 -5.09 -10.29
N GLN A 69 1.71 -5.77 -11.36
CA GLN A 69 0.99 -5.10 -12.46
C GLN A 69 -0.39 -4.61 -12.02
N LYS A 70 -1.02 -5.32 -11.08
CA LYS A 70 -2.34 -4.98 -10.54
C LYS A 70 -2.34 -5.00 -9.02
N ALA A 71 -2.76 -3.90 -8.40
CA ALA A 71 -2.90 -3.79 -6.95
C ALA A 71 -3.72 -2.55 -6.59
N SER A 72 -4.47 -2.61 -5.50
CA SER A 72 -5.00 -1.40 -4.87
C SER A 72 -3.85 -0.64 -4.22
N ILE A 73 -3.79 0.67 -4.46
CA ILE A 73 -2.69 1.52 -4.04
C ILE A 73 -3.18 2.79 -3.36
N TRP A 74 -2.35 3.31 -2.46
CA TRP A 74 -2.41 4.68 -2.01
C TRP A 74 -1.25 5.42 -2.66
N TYR A 75 -1.49 6.54 -3.33
CA TYR A 75 -0.44 7.27 -4.03
C TYR A 75 -0.49 8.77 -3.75
N GLN A 76 0.65 9.43 -3.93
CA GLN A 76 0.78 10.88 -3.77
C GLN A 76 1.34 11.50 -5.03
N LEU A 77 0.81 12.67 -5.37
CA LEU A 77 1.34 13.55 -6.40
C LEU A 77 2.35 14.51 -5.77
N GLU A 78 3.40 14.81 -6.51
CA GLU A 78 4.37 15.84 -6.15
C GLU A 78 3.72 17.22 -6.40
N PRO A 79 3.71 18.13 -5.42
CA PRO A 79 3.04 19.42 -5.56
C PRO A 79 3.55 20.28 -6.73
N THR A 80 4.84 20.18 -7.06
CA THR A 80 5.49 21.01 -8.07
C THR A 80 5.24 20.51 -9.49
N SER A 81 5.39 19.20 -9.72
CA SER A 81 5.33 18.61 -11.08
C SER A 81 3.99 17.93 -11.39
N GLY A 82 3.20 17.60 -10.38
CA GLY A 82 2.01 16.77 -10.52
C GLY A 82 2.32 15.29 -10.82
N ASN A 83 3.60 14.88 -10.82
CA ASN A 83 3.99 13.50 -11.03
C ASN A 83 3.79 12.65 -9.76
N ILE A 84 3.61 11.35 -9.93
CA ILE A 84 3.56 10.43 -8.79
C ILE A 84 4.97 10.26 -8.22
N TRP A 85 5.14 10.54 -6.93
CA TRP A 85 6.44 10.40 -6.25
C TRP A 85 6.44 9.36 -5.13
N ARG A 86 5.25 8.91 -4.68
CA ARG A 86 5.12 7.85 -3.67
C ARG A 86 3.91 6.96 -3.94
N ILE A 87 4.09 5.65 -3.77
CA ILE A 87 3.06 4.61 -3.90
C ILE A 87 3.18 3.66 -2.70
N TRP A 88 2.06 3.30 -2.09
CA TRP A 88 1.94 2.23 -1.12
C TRP A 88 1.01 1.14 -1.67
N LEU A 89 1.47 -0.10 -1.71
CA LEU A 89 0.64 -1.26 -2.03
C LEU A 89 -0.24 -1.57 -0.82
N LEU A 90 -1.55 -1.68 -1.03
CA LEU A 90 -2.52 -1.84 0.05
C LEU A 90 -2.94 -3.29 0.26
N THR A 91 -3.23 -3.60 1.51
CA THR A 91 -4.02 -4.76 1.91
C THR A 91 -5.52 -4.48 1.78
N ASN A 92 -6.35 -5.53 1.74
CA ASN A 92 -7.81 -5.38 1.68
C ASN A 92 -8.36 -4.60 2.88
N ASP A 93 -7.80 -4.79 4.07
CA ASP A 93 -8.23 -4.10 5.29
C ASP A 93 -7.89 -2.60 5.24
N GLU A 94 -6.72 -2.24 4.70
CA GLU A 94 -6.36 -0.84 4.46
C GLU A 94 -7.31 -0.20 3.44
N VAL A 95 -7.65 -0.90 2.36
CA VAL A 95 -8.62 -0.41 1.36
C VAL A 95 -9.98 -0.15 2.01
N ALA A 96 -10.48 -1.08 2.82
CA ALA A 96 -11.74 -0.92 3.55
C ALA A 96 -11.69 0.28 4.49
N THR A 97 -10.59 0.42 5.24
CA THR A 97 -10.36 1.55 6.16
C THR A 97 -10.33 2.89 5.41
N LEU A 98 -9.63 2.96 4.28
CA LEU A 98 -9.51 4.17 3.45
C LEU A 98 -10.85 4.55 2.81
N LYS A 99 -11.65 3.58 2.35
CA LYS A 99 -13.00 3.82 1.83
C LYS A 99 -13.96 4.33 2.91
N ALA A 100 -13.75 3.93 4.16
CA ALA A 100 -14.53 4.40 5.31
C ALA A 100 -14.09 5.78 5.83
N ARG A 101 -12.91 6.30 5.43
CA ARG A 101 -12.48 7.64 5.84
C ARG A 101 -13.40 8.68 5.21
N PRO A 102 -13.91 9.64 5.98
CA PRO A 102 -14.61 10.78 5.39
C PRO A 102 -13.62 11.52 4.49
N LYS A 103 -14.01 11.76 3.24
CA LYS A 103 -13.22 12.58 2.31
C LYS A 103 -13.16 13.98 2.93
N THR A 104 -12.05 14.35 3.55
CA THR A 104 -11.86 15.71 4.07
C THR A 104 -11.85 16.64 2.88
N ILE A 105 -13.00 17.25 2.59
CA ILE A 105 -13.12 18.35 1.65
C ILE A 105 -12.38 19.50 2.32
N ILE A 106 -11.16 19.76 1.88
CA ILE A 106 -10.44 20.96 2.26
C ILE A 106 -11.18 22.09 1.54
N THR A 107 -12.12 22.74 2.22
CA THR A 107 -12.72 23.99 1.76
C THR A 107 -11.64 25.06 1.84
N GLU A 108 -11.23 25.58 0.69
CA GLU A 108 -10.44 26.82 0.57
C GLU A 108 -11.27 28.05 0.98
#